data_AF-A0ABC8SEY4-F1
#
_entry.id   AF-A0ABC8SEY4-F1
#
_cell.length_a   1.000
_cell.length_b   1.000
_cell.length_c   1.000
_cell.angle_alpha   90.00
_cell.angle_beta   90.00
_cell.angle_gamma   90.00
#
_symmetry.space_group_name_H-M   'P 1'
#
loop_
_entity.id
_entity.type
_entity.pdbx_description
1 polymer ?
#
loop_
_entity_poly.entity_id
_entity_poly.type
_entity_poly.pdbx_seq_one_letter_code
_entity_poly.pdbx_strand_id
1 'polypeptide(L)'
;MRITMAGNVYSFGVILLELLTGKPAVSQGTELTKWVLSNPAQQNKWDNTLDLTVSRKSVAIRSQMVAVLKVALACVSVSPQARPKMKSVLRMLLNARYIESFKIRNMN
;
A
#
# COMPACT_ATOMS: atom_id res chain seq x y z
N MET A 1 2.73 20.02 -7.96
CA MET A 1 3.50 18.76 -8.08
C MET A 1 4.79 19.07 -8.83
N ARG A 2 5.98 18.74 -8.30
CA ARG A 2 7.26 18.90 -9.01
C ARG A 2 7.59 17.59 -9.73
N ILE A 3 7.86 17.66 -11.04
CA ILE A 3 8.22 16.50 -11.84
C ILE A 3 9.61 16.02 -11.39
N THR A 4 9.63 14.91 -10.66
CA THR A 4 10.84 14.28 -10.13
C THR A 4 10.61 12.78 -10.03
N MET A 5 11.68 11.99 -10.02
CA MET A 5 11.56 10.53 -9.82
C MET A 5 10.88 10.19 -8.48
N ALA A 6 11.22 10.91 -7.41
CA ALA A 6 10.57 10.74 -6.11
C ALA A 6 9.10 11.22 -6.10
N GLY A 7 8.74 12.19 -6.94
CA GLY A 7 7.36 12.61 -7.17
C GLY A 7 6.54 11.54 -7.90
N ASN A 8 7.11 10.91 -8.92
CA ASN A 8 6.45 9.79 -9.63
C ASN A 8 6.24 8.59 -8.70
N VAL A 9 7.19 8.29 -7.82
CA VAL A 9 7.04 7.26 -6.78
C VAL A 9 5.90 7.60 -5.82
N TYR A 10 5.80 8.87 -5.39
CA TYR A 10 4.70 9.31 -4.52
C TYR A 10 3.34 9.10 -5.18
N SER A 11 3.16 9.57 -6.42
CA SER A 11 1.89 9.41 -7.14
C SER A 11 1.55 7.95 -7.41
N PHE A 12 2.54 7.10 -7.69
CA PHE A 12 2.32 5.66 -7.76
C PHE A 12 1.86 5.08 -6.42
N GLY A 13 2.44 5.54 -5.31
CA GLY A 13 2.00 5.18 -3.96
C GLY A 13 0.55 5.57 -3.69
N VAL A 14 0.11 6.75 -4.15
CA VAL A 14 -1.31 7.18 -4.05
C VAL A 14 -2.21 6.21 -4.81
N ILE A 15 -1.86 5.85 -6.05
CA ILE A 15 -2.64 4.89 -6.85
C ILE A 15 -2.76 3.55 -6.13
N LEU A 16 -1.67 3.05 -5.52
CA LEU A 16 -1.74 1.82 -4.72
C LEU A 16 -2.71 1.94 -3.54
N LEU A 17 -2.74 3.09 -2.86
CA LEU A 17 -3.70 3.33 -1.77
C LEU A 17 -5.14 3.37 -2.29
N GLU A 18 -5.40 4.00 -3.44
CA GLU A 18 -6.74 4.01 -4.04
C GLU A 18 -7.22 2.58 -4.34
N LEU A 19 -6.36 1.76 -4.95
CA LEU A 19 -6.65 0.36 -5.24
C LEU A 19 -6.86 -0.50 -3.98
N LEU A 20 -6.08 -0.28 -2.93
CA LEU A 20 -6.16 -1.06 -1.69
C LEU A 20 -7.38 -0.69 -0.84
N THR A 21 -7.83 0.56 -0.91
CA THR A 21 -8.89 1.10 -0.03
C THR A 21 -10.24 1.27 -0.73
N GLY A 22 -10.26 1.29 -2.06
CA GLY A 22 -11.45 1.64 -2.85
C GLY A 22 -11.86 3.12 -2.73
N LYS A 23 -11.00 3.97 -2.16
CA LYS A 23 -11.27 5.41 -1.94
C LYS A 23 -10.55 6.28 -2.97
N PRO A 24 -11.12 7.42 -3.38
CA PRO A 24 -10.43 8.36 -4.26
C PRO A 24 -9.26 9.04 -3.55
N ALA A 25 -8.27 9.51 -4.31
CA ALA A 25 -7.10 10.23 -3.79
C ALA A 25 -7.45 11.47 -2.94
N VAL A 26 -8.61 12.08 -3.20
CA VAL A 26 -9.16 13.17 -2.39
C VAL A 26 -10.65 12.90 -2.15
N SER A 27 -11.07 12.95 -0.89
CA SER A 27 -12.48 12.84 -0.50
C SER A 27 -12.83 13.94 0.48
N GLN A 28 -13.89 14.70 0.20
CA GLN A 28 -14.37 15.81 1.05
C GLN A 28 -13.23 16.78 1.45
N GLY A 29 -12.36 17.13 0.49
CA GLY A 29 -11.22 18.03 0.72
C GLY A 29 -10.04 17.43 1.50
N THR A 30 -10.12 16.16 1.91
CA THR A 30 -9.04 15.45 2.60
C THR A 30 -8.30 14.53 1.63
N GLU A 31 -6.97 14.67 1.57
CA GLU A 31 -6.11 13.76 0.81
C GLU A 31 -6.07 12.38 1.47
N LEU A 32 -6.19 11.32 0.67
CA LEU A 32 -6.13 9.94 1.12
C LEU A 32 -4.83 9.65 1.90
N THR A 33 -3.70 10.19 1.44
CA THR A 33 -2.41 10.03 2.12
C THR A 33 -2.42 10.64 3.51
N LYS A 34 -3.04 11.82 3.69
CA LYS A 34 -3.18 12.44 5.02
C LYS A 34 -4.03 11.56 5.94
N TRP A 35 -5.17 11.07 5.45
CA TRP A 35 -6.02 10.17 6.22
C TRP A 35 -5.27 8.90 6.66
N VAL A 36 -4.57 8.24 5.74
CA VAL A 36 -3.79 7.02 6.04
C VAL A 36 -2.63 7.29 7.02
N LEU A 37 -1.88 8.39 6.84
CA LEU A 37 -0.71 8.71 7.66
C LEU A 37 -1.06 9.30 9.03
N SER A 38 -2.22 9.97 9.15
CA SER A 38 -2.67 10.62 10.40
C SER A 38 -3.07 9.66 11.51
N ASN A 39 -3.11 8.35 11.24
CA ASN A 39 -3.64 7.36 12.19
C ASN A 39 -2.61 6.27 12.56
N PRO A 40 -1.51 6.63 13.26
CA PRO A 40 -0.46 5.67 13.66
C PRO A 40 -0.97 4.56 14.60
N ALA A 41 -2.11 4.73 15.26
CA ALA A 41 -2.77 3.69 16.04
C ALA A 41 -3.28 2.51 15.19
N GLN A 42 -3.29 2.63 13.84
CA GLN A 42 -3.68 1.56 12.92
C GLN A 42 -2.54 0.63 12.49
N GLN A 43 -1.32 0.75 13.04
CA GLN A 43 -0.27 -0.24 12.76
C GLN A 43 -0.69 -1.68 13.11
N ASN A 44 -1.65 -1.84 14.03
CA ASN A 44 -2.27 -3.12 14.40
C ASN A 44 -3.69 -3.32 13.82
N LYS A 45 -4.21 -2.35 13.03
CA LYS A 45 -5.57 -2.36 12.44
C LYS A 45 -5.60 -1.97 10.96
N TRP A 46 -4.54 -2.27 10.20
CA TRP A 46 -4.51 -2.07 8.75
C TRP A 46 -5.69 -2.74 8.03
N ASP A 47 -6.27 -3.78 8.63
CA ASP A 47 -7.49 -4.45 8.17
C ASP A 47 -8.67 -3.48 7.94
N ASN A 48 -8.77 -2.39 8.70
CA ASN A 48 -9.84 -1.41 8.54
C ASN A 48 -9.55 -0.37 7.44
N THR A 49 -8.32 -0.32 6.95
CA THR A 49 -7.92 0.54 5.82
C THR A 49 -8.25 -0.13 4.49
N LEU A 50 -8.11 -1.46 4.43
CA LEU A 50 -8.32 -2.22 3.20
C LEU A 50 -9.79 -2.25 2.77
N ASP A 51 -10.01 -2.34 1.46
CA ASP A 51 -11.33 -2.64 0.90
C ASP A 51 -11.82 -3.99 1.44
N LEU A 52 -12.89 -3.94 2.23
CA LEU A 52 -13.48 -5.10 2.90
C LEU A 52 -14.14 -6.06 1.91
N THR A 53 -14.55 -5.60 0.72
CA THR A 53 -15.14 -6.45 -0.32
C THR A 53 -14.10 -7.40 -0.95
N VAL A 54 -12.82 -7.01 -0.91
CA VAL A 54 -11.70 -7.81 -1.43
C VAL A 54 -10.98 -8.54 -0.29
N SER A 55 -10.64 -7.85 0.79
CA SER A 55 -9.82 -8.42 1.88
C SER A 55 -10.49 -9.55 2.64
N ARG A 56 -11.83 -9.63 2.62
CA ARG A 56 -12.58 -10.73 3.26
C ARG A 56 -12.66 -12.01 2.41
N LYS A 57 -12.22 -11.99 1.15
CA LYS A 57 -12.28 -13.16 0.27
C LYS A 57 -11.39 -14.31 0.75
N SER A 58 -10.22 -14.00 1.31
CA SER A 58 -9.37 -14.98 1.98
C SER A 58 -8.32 -14.33 2.87
N VAL A 59 -7.83 -15.07 3.87
CA VAL A 59 -6.71 -14.62 4.73
C VAL A 59 -5.43 -14.41 3.91
N ALA A 60 -5.24 -15.17 2.83
CA ALA A 60 -4.11 -15.05 1.92
C ALA A 60 -4.13 -13.71 1.17
N ILE A 61 -5.27 -13.37 0.54
CA ILE A 61 -5.49 -12.09 -0.15
C ILE A 61 -5.28 -10.93 0.82
N ARG A 62 -5.88 -10.99 2.02
CA ARG A 62 -5.67 -9.97 3.04
C ARG A 62 -4.19 -9.78 3.40
N SER A 63 -3.45 -10.88 3.55
CA SER A 63 -2.02 -10.83 3.86
C SER A 63 -1.22 -10.17 2.72
N GLN A 64 -1.55 -10.46 1.46
CA GLN A 64 -0.94 -9.79 0.31
C GLN A 64 -1.28 -8.29 0.28
N MET A 65 -2.54 -7.94 0.50
CA MET A 65 -2.98 -6.54 0.54
C MET A 65 -2.24 -5.75 1.61
N VAL A 66 -2.04 -6.33 2.81
CA VAL A 66 -1.22 -5.70 3.87
C VAL A 66 0.24 -5.54 3.43
N ALA A 67 0.82 -6.52 2.73
CA ALA A 67 2.18 -6.40 2.21
C ALA A 67 2.29 -5.27 1.17
N VAL A 68 1.34 -5.15 0.24
CA VAL A 68 1.28 -4.06 -0.74
C VAL A 68 1.02 -2.71 -0.06
N LEU A 69 0.21 -2.66 0.99
CA LEU A 69 -0.03 -1.45 1.78
C LEU A 69 1.27 -0.89 2.36
N LYS A 70 2.14 -1.76 2.89
CA LYS A 70 3.47 -1.34 3.36
C LYS A 70 4.32 -0.73 2.25
N VAL A 71 4.23 -1.25 1.02
CA VAL A 71 4.90 -0.66 -0.15
C VAL A 71 4.32 0.72 -0.45
N ALA A 72 2.99 0.85 -0.46
CA ALA A 72 2.31 2.11 -0.72
C ALA A 72 2.70 3.19 0.31
N LEU A 73 2.70 2.85 1.60
CA LEU A 73 3.12 3.73 2.70
C LEU A 73 4.57 4.23 2.53
N ALA A 74 5.50 3.36 2.13
CA ALA A 74 6.88 3.77 1.85
C ALA A 74 6.96 4.72 0.65
N CYS A 75 6.14 4.51 -0.39
CA CYS A 75 6.10 5.36 -1.57
C CYS A 75 5.54 6.76 -1.26
N VAL A 76 4.55 6.87 -0.38
CA VAL A 76 3.91 8.15 -0.01
C VAL A 76 4.59 8.87 1.15
N SER A 77 5.82 8.49 1.52
CA SER A 77 6.57 9.17 2.58
C SER A 77 6.62 10.68 2.36
N VAL A 78 6.41 11.44 3.44
CA VAL A 78 6.50 12.91 3.42
C VAL A 78 7.89 13.35 2.98
N SER A 79 8.93 12.62 3.39
CA SER A 79 10.33 12.85 2.98
C SER A 79 10.59 12.23 1.59
N PRO A 80 10.86 13.03 0.54
CA PRO A 80 11.15 12.50 -0.80
C PRO A 80 12.36 11.56 -0.85
N GLN A 81 13.36 11.78 0.01
CA GLN A 81 14.59 10.99 0.08
C GLN A 81 14.37 9.62 0.72
N ALA A 82 13.35 9.49 1.57
CA ALA A 82 12.97 8.22 2.18
C ALA A 82 12.15 7.33 1.23
N ARG A 83 11.69 7.86 0.09
CA ARG A 83 10.90 7.09 -0.87
C ARG A 83 11.81 6.10 -1.62
N PRO A 84 11.37 4.85 -1.80
CA PRO A 84 12.13 3.86 -2.56
C PRO A 84 12.25 4.25 -4.04
N LYS A 85 13.34 3.86 -4.69
CA LYS A 85 13.43 3.92 -6.16
C LYS A 85 12.43 2.94 -6.77
N MET A 86 11.92 3.24 -7.97
CA MET A 86 10.91 2.39 -8.63
C MET A 86 11.38 0.92 -8.83
N LYS A 87 12.67 0.69 -9.09
CA LYS A 87 13.25 -0.67 -9.13
C LYS A 87 13.15 -1.42 -7.80
N SER A 88 13.17 -0.70 -6.67
CA SER A 88 12.95 -1.28 -5.34
C SER A 88 11.46 -1.53 -5.10
N VAL A 89 10.59 -0.61 -5.51
CA VAL A 89 9.13 -0.78 -5.45
C VAL A 89 8.71 -2.07 -6.16
N LEU A 90 9.20 -2.29 -7.40
CA LEU A 90 8.95 -3.52 -8.14
C LEU A 90 9.36 -4.78 -7.36
N ARG A 91 10.56 -4.79 -6.77
CA ARG A 91 11.04 -5.93 -5.96
C ARG A 91 10.16 -6.17 -4.74
N MET A 92 9.75 -5.11 -4.05
CA MET A 92 8.85 -5.20 -2.90
C MET A 92 7.48 -5.78 -3.29
N LEU A 93 6.91 -5.34 -4.42
CA LEU A 93 5.65 -5.87 -4.95
C LEU A 93 5.75 -7.34 -5.36
N LEU A 94 6.84 -7.73 -6.03
CA LEU A 94 7.08 -9.14 -6.36
C LEU A 94 7.17 -10.01 -5.10
N ASN A 95 7.87 -9.53 -4.06
CA ASN A 95 7.95 -10.24 -2.78
C ASN A 95 6.58 -10.37 -2.09
N ALA A 96 5.71 -9.36 -2.19
CA ALA A 96 4.34 -9.44 -1.69
C ALA A 96 3.52 -10.56 -2.37
N ARG A 97 3.77 -10.82 -3.68
CA ARG A 97 3.18 -11.94 -4.41
C ARG A 97 3.71 -13.30 -3.92
N TYR A 98 5.02 -13.42 -3.67
CA TYR A 98 5.65 -14.69 -3.28
C TYR A 98 5.24 -15.21 -1.90
N ILE A 99 4.75 -14.34 -1.00
CA ILE A 99 4.20 -14.75 0.30
C ILE A 99 3.05 -15.76 0.11
N GLU A 100 2.24 -15.64 -0.95
CA GLU A 100 1.21 -16.65 -1.23
C GLU A 100 1.77 -17.95 -1.78
N SER A 101 2.74 -17.91 -2.71
CA SER A 101 3.27 -19.14 -3.28
C SER A 101 4.05 -19.97 -2.25
N PHE A 102 4.67 -19.33 -1.25
CA PHE A 102 5.27 -20.05 -0.14
C PHE A 102 4.23 -20.57 0.86
N LYS A 103 3.22 -19.76 1.22
CA LYS A 103 2.21 -20.17 2.22
C LYS A 103 1.25 -21.27 1.69
N ILE A 104 0.88 -21.24 0.41
CA ILE A 104 0.09 -22.30 -0.25
C ILE A 104 0.88 -23.61 -0.30
N ARG A 105 2.18 -23.56 -0.64
CA ARG A 105 3.03 -24.76 -0.72
C ARG A 105 3.33 -25.43 0.63
N ASN A 106 3.19 -24.71 1.75
CA ASN A 106 3.44 -25.24 3.09
C ASN A 106 2.15 -25.54 3.87
N MET A 107 0.98 -25.41 3.24
CA MET A 107 -0.34 -25.74 3.83
C MET A 107 -1.02 -26.94 3.15
N ASN A 108 -0.36 -27.58 2.18
CA ASN A 108 -0.78 -28.83 1.53
C ASN A 108 0.20 -29.95 1.88
#